data_AF-A0A933UAE8-F1
#
_entry.id   AF-A0A933UAE8-F1
#
_cell.length_a   1.000
_cell.length_b   1.000
_cell.length_c   1.000
_cell.angle_alpha   90.00
_cell.angle_beta   90.00
_cell.angle_gamma   90.00
#
_symmetry.space_group_name_H-M   'P 1'
#
loop_
_entity.id
_entity.type
_entity.pdbx_description
1 polymer ?
#
loop_
_entity_poly.entity_id
_entity_poly.type
_entity_poly.pdbx_seq_one_letter_code
_entity_poly.pdbx_strand_id
1 'polypeptide(L)'
;MPSRNSTPPGSKPSRDRFPPVPPGAIHIRARRARQTRSLETHSYPRRHALQHFNVSSLQRNPMFLARVEGNVVATRKHPSLDGWRLVVCQPISQAGEAEGVPQIAIDPHGAGMHQRVIISSDGAAARKAVGEEKSPVRWIVIGVVDEKEPNVPV
;
A
#
# COMPACT_ATOMS: atom_id res chain seq x y z
N MET A 1 30.23 1.80 -32.12
CA MET A 1 30.07 2.13 -30.67
C MET A 1 30.40 3.61 -30.52
N PRO A 2 29.69 4.43 -29.71
CA PRO A 2 28.54 4.16 -28.83
C PRO A 2 27.37 5.18 -28.94
N SER A 3 26.22 4.88 -28.33
CA SER A 3 25.36 5.87 -27.66
C SER A 3 24.25 5.12 -26.90
N ARG A 4 24.36 5.10 -25.57
CA ARG A 4 23.38 4.53 -24.64
C ARG A 4 22.33 5.59 -24.37
N ASN A 5 21.10 5.38 -24.84
CA ASN A 5 19.93 6.12 -24.36
C ASN A 5 19.57 5.59 -22.98
N SER A 6 20.08 6.24 -21.93
CA SER A 6 19.53 6.12 -20.57
C SER A 6 18.62 7.30 -20.31
N THR A 7 17.31 7.09 -20.41
CA THR A 7 16.30 8.02 -19.89
C THR A 7 16.52 8.17 -18.38
N PRO A 8 16.70 9.38 -17.83
CA PRO A 8 16.86 9.54 -16.39
C PRO A 8 15.54 9.20 -15.68
N PRO A 9 15.58 8.56 -14.50
CA PRO A 9 14.38 8.30 -13.71
C PRO A 9 13.72 9.61 -13.32
N GLY A 10 12.38 9.66 -13.45
CA GLY A 10 11.55 10.85 -13.29
C GLY A 10 11.91 11.69 -12.07
N SER A 11 12.05 13.00 -12.30
CA SER A 11 12.34 13.99 -11.27
C SER A 11 11.30 13.94 -10.14
N LYS A 12 11.76 13.88 -8.89
CA LYS A 12 10.90 13.97 -7.70
C LYS A 12 10.08 15.27 -7.75
N PRO A 13 8.76 15.23 -7.51
CA PRO A 13 7.93 16.44 -7.48
C PRO A 13 8.35 17.39 -6.35
N SER A 14 8.23 18.70 -6.61
CA SER A 14 8.67 19.79 -5.74
C SER A 14 8.08 19.74 -4.33
N ARG A 15 8.90 20.07 -3.32
CA ARG A 15 8.65 19.85 -1.89
C ARG A 15 7.53 20.68 -1.23
N ASP A 16 7.00 21.73 -1.85
CA ASP A 16 6.35 22.81 -1.07
C ASP A 16 4.88 23.13 -1.41
N ARG A 17 4.11 22.22 -1.98
CA ARG A 17 2.64 22.38 -1.99
C ARG A 17 1.94 21.04 -2.06
N PHE A 18 1.28 20.66 -0.98
CA PHE A 18 0.40 19.50 -0.98
C PHE A 18 -0.83 19.83 -1.84
N PRO A 19 -1.16 19.03 -2.87
CA PRO A 19 -2.37 19.22 -3.63
C PRO A 19 -3.61 19.06 -2.73
N PRO A 20 -4.74 19.71 -3.07
CA PRO A 20 -5.98 19.54 -2.32
C PRO A 20 -6.38 18.07 -2.25
N VAL A 21 -6.84 17.64 -1.06
CA VAL A 21 -7.17 16.24 -0.81
C VAL A 21 -8.45 15.86 -1.57
N PRO A 22 -8.44 14.79 -2.37
CA PRO A 22 -9.64 14.35 -3.08
C PRO A 22 -10.71 13.84 -2.10
N PRO A 23 -12.01 14.05 -2.40
CA PRO A 23 -13.11 13.46 -1.64
C PRO A 23 -12.93 11.95 -1.47
N GLY A 24 -13.15 11.43 -0.26
CA GLY A 24 -13.05 9.98 0.05
C GLY A 24 -11.66 9.49 0.47
N ALA A 25 -10.64 10.35 0.52
CA ALA A 25 -9.32 9.94 1.00
C ALA A 25 -9.27 9.71 2.53
N ILE A 26 -8.57 8.64 2.96
CA ILE A 26 -8.35 8.36 4.37
C ILE A 26 -7.24 9.27 4.91
N HIS A 27 -7.57 10.07 5.92
CA HIS A 27 -6.62 10.95 6.61
C HIS A 27 -5.88 10.24 7.75
N ILE A 28 -4.58 10.05 7.60
CA ILE A 28 -3.72 9.62 8.71
C ILE A 28 -3.07 10.87 9.32
N ARG A 29 -3.60 11.31 10.47
CA ARG A 29 -3.01 12.36 11.29
C ARG A 29 -2.31 11.72 12.49
N ALA A 30 -0.98 11.73 12.49
CA ALA A 30 -0.23 11.39 13.68
C ALA A 30 -0.43 12.50 14.73
N ARG A 31 -1.20 12.22 15.79
CA ARG A 31 -1.23 13.09 16.98
C ARG A 31 0.10 12.94 17.71
N ARG A 32 0.72 14.05 18.13
CA ARG A 32 1.86 14.03 19.04
C ARG A 32 1.40 13.28 20.28
N ALA A 33 1.96 12.11 20.56
CA ALA A 33 1.72 11.44 21.83
C ALA A 33 2.16 12.43 22.92
N ARG A 34 1.20 13.00 23.66
CA ARG A 34 1.55 13.67 24.90
C ARG A 34 2.15 12.58 25.77
N GLN A 35 3.40 12.77 26.16
CA GLN A 35 4.09 11.89 27.08
C GLN A 35 3.46 12.12 28.47
N THR A 36 2.25 11.60 28.67
CA THR A 36 1.60 11.56 29.98
C THR A 36 2.27 10.46 30.78
N ARG A 37 3.01 10.87 31.80
CA ARG A 37 3.45 10.02 32.91
C ARG A 37 2.26 9.19 33.43
N SER A 38 2.53 7.91 33.65
CA SER A 38 1.78 6.93 34.46
C SER A 38 0.27 6.88 34.26
N LEU A 39 -0.23 5.87 33.54
CA LEU A 39 -1.60 5.37 33.72
C LEU A 39 -1.65 3.85 33.53
N GLU A 40 -2.01 3.20 34.63
CA GLU A 40 -2.80 1.98 34.80
C GLU A 40 -3.16 1.20 33.52
N THR A 41 -2.84 -0.10 33.58
CA THR A 41 -3.32 -1.14 32.67
C THR A 41 -4.85 -1.17 32.64
N HIS A 42 -5.45 -0.42 31.72
CA HIS A 42 -6.86 -0.54 31.38
C HIS A 42 -7.05 -1.85 30.57
N SER A 43 -7.65 -2.83 31.23
CA SER A 43 -7.93 -4.16 30.68
C SER A 43 -8.94 -4.05 29.53
N TYR A 44 -8.50 -4.28 28.30
CA TYR A 44 -9.41 -4.49 27.17
C TYR A 44 -10.24 -5.76 27.41
N PRO A 45 -11.56 -5.75 27.20
CA PRO A 45 -12.39 -6.93 27.38
C PRO A 45 -11.97 -8.01 26.37
N ARG A 46 -11.31 -9.04 26.89
CA ARG A 46 -11.16 -10.34 26.25
C ARG A 46 -12.54 -10.96 26.12
N ARG A 47 -13.10 -11.03 24.90
CA ARG A 47 -13.79 -12.21 24.35
C ARG A 47 -14.44 -11.93 22.99
N HIS A 48 -14.37 -12.96 22.13
CA HIS A 48 -15.02 -13.16 20.82
C HIS A 48 -14.43 -12.46 19.59
N ALA A 49 -13.32 -13.00 19.09
CA ALA A 49 -13.25 -13.70 17.80
C ALA A 49 -11.80 -14.10 17.48
N LEU A 50 -11.22 -14.99 18.31
CA LEU A 50 -10.04 -15.76 17.89
C LEU A 50 -10.54 -16.88 16.98
N GLN A 51 -10.87 -16.56 15.73
CA GLN A 51 -10.73 -17.57 14.70
C GLN A 51 -9.24 -17.91 14.66
N HIS A 52 -8.93 -19.18 14.89
CA HIS A 52 -7.58 -19.70 14.89
C HIS A 52 -6.87 -19.27 13.59
N PHE A 53 -6.05 -18.22 13.67
CA PHE A 53 -5.21 -17.79 12.56
C PHE A 53 -4.11 -18.83 12.45
N ASN A 54 -4.37 -19.88 11.65
CA ASN A 54 -3.42 -20.96 11.46
C ASN A 54 -2.21 -20.42 10.69
N VAL A 55 -1.14 -20.09 11.40
CA VAL A 55 0.10 -19.52 10.84
C VAL A 55 0.84 -20.56 9.96
N SER A 56 0.44 -21.84 9.99
CA SER A 56 1.10 -22.93 9.26
C SER A 56 0.61 -23.13 7.82
N SER A 57 -0.51 -22.51 7.42
CA SER A 57 -1.02 -22.56 6.04
C SER A 57 -0.81 -21.26 5.25
N LEU A 58 -0.06 -20.30 5.81
CA LEU A 58 0.47 -19.17 5.07
C LEU A 58 1.52 -19.68 4.09
N GLN A 59 1.09 -20.24 2.96
CA GLN A 59 1.87 -20.08 1.74
C GLN A 59 2.17 -18.58 1.67
N ARG A 60 3.44 -18.22 1.86
CA ARG A 60 3.93 -16.85 1.67
C ARG A 60 3.74 -16.56 0.19
N ASN A 61 2.54 -16.19 -0.21
CA ASN A 61 2.35 -15.63 -1.52
C ASN A 61 2.83 -14.18 -1.39
N PRO A 62 4.00 -13.82 -1.95
CA PRO A 62 4.50 -12.46 -1.83
C PRO A 62 3.64 -11.48 -2.63
N MET A 63 2.63 -11.96 -3.36
CA MET A 63 1.75 -11.18 -4.20
C MET A 63 0.27 -11.56 -4.01
N PHE A 64 -0.61 -10.57 -4.10
CA PHE A 64 -2.07 -10.75 -4.03
C PHE A 64 -2.76 -9.99 -5.15
N LEU A 65 -3.86 -10.56 -5.66
CA LEU A 65 -4.86 -9.82 -6.40
C LEU A 65 -5.63 -8.95 -5.40
N ALA A 66 -5.77 -7.66 -5.70
CA ALA A 66 -6.45 -6.71 -4.84
C ALA A 66 -7.29 -5.72 -5.66
N ARG A 67 -8.23 -5.05 -5.00
CA ARG A 67 -8.99 -3.92 -5.53
C ARG A 67 -8.61 -2.65 -4.77
N VAL A 68 -8.41 -1.55 -5.49
CA VAL A 68 -8.16 -0.25 -4.88
C VAL A 68 -9.47 0.29 -4.29
N GLU A 69 -9.48 0.56 -2.99
CA GLU A 69 -10.65 1.11 -2.27
C GLU A 69 -10.46 2.59 -1.91
N GLY A 70 -9.37 3.21 -2.36
CA GLY A 70 -9.17 4.64 -2.25
C GLY A 70 -7.75 5.05 -1.98
N ASN A 71 -7.59 6.33 -1.66
CA ASN A 71 -6.30 6.96 -1.41
C ASN A 71 -6.10 7.22 0.08
N VAL A 72 -4.84 7.17 0.51
CA VAL A 72 -4.43 7.56 1.85
C VAL A 72 -3.63 8.86 1.76
N VAL A 73 -4.01 9.85 2.57
CA VAL A 73 -3.24 11.08 2.77
C VAL A 73 -2.72 11.10 4.18
N ALA A 74 -1.39 11.12 4.32
CA ALA A 74 -0.71 11.21 5.61
C ALA A 74 0.05 12.54 5.71
N THR A 75 -0.30 13.37 6.69
CA THR A 75 0.39 14.64 6.95
C THR A 75 1.73 14.45 7.65
N ARG A 76 1.94 13.27 8.26
CA ARG A 76 3.20 12.84 8.87
C ARG A 76 3.42 11.38 8.50
N LYS A 77 4.52 11.12 7.80
CA LYS A 77 4.96 9.80 7.36
C LYS A 77 6.48 9.75 7.36
N HIS A 78 7.05 8.57 7.19
CA HIS A 78 8.50 8.44 7.04
C HIS A 78 8.97 9.21 5.79
N PRO A 79 10.10 9.95 5.82
CA PRO A 79 10.53 10.79 4.69
C PRO A 79 10.69 10.04 3.35
N SER A 80 11.00 8.74 3.39
CA SER A 80 11.08 7.90 2.18
C SER A 80 9.74 7.78 1.43
N LEU A 81 8.61 8.05 2.10
CA LEU A 81 7.27 7.98 1.53
C LEU A 81 6.78 9.35 1.03
N ASP A 82 7.59 10.40 1.14
CA ASP A 82 7.24 11.72 0.61
C ASP A 82 7.16 11.69 -0.91
N GLY A 83 6.15 12.37 -1.47
CA GLY A 83 5.86 12.34 -2.91
C GLY A 83 5.23 11.04 -3.43
N TRP A 84 5.24 9.95 -2.65
CA TRP A 84 4.59 8.70 -3.04
C TRP A 84 3.07 8.74 -2.83
N ARG A 85 2.34 8.21 -3.82
CA ARG A 85 0.92 7.92 -3.70
C ARG A 85 0.73 6.68 -2.84
N LEU A 86 -0.17 6.78 -1.86
CA LEU A 86 -0.55 5.69 -0.97
C LEU A 86 -2.00 5.32 -1.27
N VAL A 87 -2.26 4.03 -1.44
CA VAL A 87 -3.59 3.49 -1.76
C VAL A 87 -3.98 2.41 -0.78
N VAL A 88 -5.29 2.30 -0.50
CA VAL A 88 -5.86 1.16 0.21
C VAL A 88 -6.19 0.09 -0.81
N CYS A 89 -5.62 -1.10 -0.64
CA CYS A 89 -5.85 -2.25 -1.49
C CYS A 89 -6.52 -3.35 -0.65
N GLN A 90 -7.77 -3.69 -0.97
CA GLN A 90 -8.47 -4.85 -0.42
C GLN A 90 -8.05 -6.08 -1.23
N PRO A 91 -7.35 -7.08 -0.66
CA PRO A 91 -7.14 -8.34 -1.37
C PRO A 91 -8.50 -8.96 -1.73
N ILE A 92 -8.58 -9.58 -2.91
CA ILE A 92 -9.81 -10.17 -3.44
C ILE A 92 -9.56 -11.55 -4.03
N SER A 93 -10.60 -12.39 -4.02
CA SER A 93 -10.64 -13.66 -4.74
C SER A 93 -10.71 -13.43 -6.26
N GLN A 94 -10.57 -14.50 -7.04
CA GLN A 94 -10.80 -14.43 -8.49
C GLN A 94 -12.24 -14.02 -8.86
N ALA A 95 -13.20 -14.26 -7.96
CA ALA A 95 -14.59 -13.83 -8.13
C ALA A 95 -14.81 -12.35 -7.78
N GLY A 96 -13.79 -11.64 -7.27
CA GLY A 96 -13.88 -10.23 -6.89
C GLY A 96 -14.34 -9.98 -5.45
N GLU A 97 -14.55 -11.05 -4.69
CA GLU A 97 -14.95 -11.00 -3.28
C GLU A 97 -13.78 -10.63 -2.37
N ALA A 98 -14.03 -9.82 -1.36
CA ALA A 98 -13.00 -9.37 -0.42
C ALA A 98 -12.42 -10.53 0.39
N GLU A 99 -11.09 -10.65 0.41
CA GLU A 99 -10.36 -11.63 1.18
C GLU A 99 -9.33 -10.97 2.11
N GLY A 100 -9.32 -11.38 3.38
CA GLY A 100 -8.36 -10.87 4.35
C GLY A 100 -8.50 -9.38 4.65
N VAL A 101 -7.43 -8.80 5.20
CA VAL A 101 -7.43 -7.41 5.68
C VAL A 101 -6.88 -6.45 4.62
N PRO A 102 -7.47 -5.25 4.45
CA PRO A 102 -6.93 -4.22 3.57
C PRO A 102 -5.46 -3.89 3.86
N GLN A 103 -4.69 -3.67 2.81
CA GLN A 103 -3.28 -3.29 2.87
C GLN A 103 -3.09 -1.86 2.36
N ILE A 104 -2.14 -1.13 2.94
CA ILE A 104 -1.70 0.17 2.40
C ILE A 104 -0.47 -0.08 1.53
N ALA A 105 -0.57 0.25 0.24
CA ALA A 105 0.51 0.09 -0.72
C ALA A 105 0.97 1.46 -1.26
N ILE A 106 2.26 1.54 -1.62
CA ILE A 106 2.72 2.59 -2.55
C ILE A 106 2.27 2.23 -3.97
N ASP A 107 1.92 3.25 -4.75
CA ASP A 107 1.45 3.04 -6.11
C ASP A 107 2.21 3.89 -7.13
N PRO A 108 3.15 3.30 -7.89
CA PRO A 108 3.82 3.96 -9.00
C PRO A 108 2.99 3.99 -10.30
N HIS A 109 1.88 3.24 -10.38
CA HIS A 109 1.14 3.03 -11.63
C HIS A 109 -0.10 3.91 -11.76
N GLY A 110 -0.54 4.56 -10.68
CA GLY A 110 -1.69 5.46 -10.72
C GLY A 110 -3.04 4.73 -10.80
N ALA A 111 -3.16 3.56 -10.17
CA ALA A 111 -4.36 2.74 -10.16
C ALA A 111 -5.61 3.50 -9.64
N GLY A 112 -6.66 3.56 -10.43
CA GLY A 112 -7.91 4.23 -10.11
C GLY A 112 -8.72 3.52 -9.02
N MET A 113 -9.73 4.22 -8.50
CA MET A 113 -10.70 3.64 -7.58
C MET A 113 -11.37 2.41 -8.20
N HIS A 114 -11.53 1.35 -7.42
CA HIS A 114 -12.09 0.06 -7.81
C HIS A 114 -11.36 -0.73 -8.92
N GLN A 115 -10.21 -0.24 -9.39
CA GLN A 115 -9.38 -1.03 -10.30
C GLN A 115 -8.77 -2.24 -9.59
N ARG A 116 -8.65 -3.34 -10.34
CA ARG A 116 -7.94 -4.54 -9.91
C ARG A 116 -6.45 -4.34 -10.13
N VAL A 117 -5.66 -4.75 -9.14
CA VAL A 117 -4.21 -4.58 -9.10
C VAL A 117 -3.55 -5.83 -8.54
N ILE A 118 -2.29 -6.03 -8.87
CA ILE A 118 -1.41 -6.95 -8.14
C ILE A 118 -0.58 -6.14 -7.15
N ILE A 119 -0.65 -6.51 -5.87
CA ILE A 119 0.19 -5.94 -4.82
C ILE A 119 1.23 -6.96 -4.39
N SER A 120 2.44 -6.50 -4.06
CA SER A 120 3.51 -7.35 -3.52
C SER A 120 3.97 -6.90 -2.14
N SER A 121 4.25 -7.86 -1.26
CA SER A 121 4.87 -7.68 0.05
C SER A 121 6.38 -7.88 0.04
N ASP A 122 7.00 -8.02 -1.13
CA ASP A 122 8.45 -8.05 -1.23
C ASP A 122 9.01 -6.69 -0.81
N GLY A 123 9.40 -6.61 0.47
CA GLY A 123 9.95 -5.41 1.06
C GLY A 123 11.23 -4.95 0.40
N ALA A 124 12.01 -5.85 -0.21
CA ALA A 124 13.24 -5.44 -0.90
C ALA A 124 12.90 -4.66 -2.19
N ALA A 125 11.94 -5.14 -2.98
CA ALA A 125 11.44 -4.43 -4.16
C ALA A 125 10.81 -3.08 -3.77
N ALA A 126 9.98 -3.05 -2.73
CA ALA A 126 9.35 -1.84 -2.25
C ALA A 126 10.37 -0.80 -1.73
N ARG A 127 11.38 -1.22 -0.96
CA ARG A 127 12.47 -0.36 -0.48
C ARG A 127 13.34 0.18 -1.61
N LYS A 128 13.63 -0.65 -2.61
CA LYS A 128 14.33 -0.24 -3.82
C LYS A 128 13.54 0.81 -4.60
N ALA A 129 12.22 0.64 -4.72
CA ALA A 129 11.35 1.60 -5.41
C ALA A 129 11.41 2.99 -4.77
N VAL A 130 11.35 3.07 -3.44
CA VAL A 130 11.43 4.36 -2.72
C VAL A 130 12.87 4.90 -2.56
N GLY A 131 13.88 4.09 -2.89
CA GLY A 131 15.30 4.46 -2.83
C GLY A 131 15.86 4.61 -1.42
N GLU A 132 15.31 3.88 -0.44
CA GLU A 132 15.73 3.94 0.97
C GLU A 132 15.64 2.54 1.62
N GLU A 133 16.80 1.97 1.96
CA GLU A 133 16.91 0.61 2.50
C GLU A 133 16.36 0.49 3.94
N LYS A 134 16.23 1.60 4.67
CA LYS A 134 15.60 1.59 6.00
C LYS A 134 14.13 2.01 5.95
N SER A 135 13.55 2.14 4.75
CA SER A 135 12.17 2.56 4.60
C SER A 135 11.21 1.54 5.23
N PRO A 136 10.17 1.99 5.96
CA PRO A 136 9.17 1.10 6.53
C PRO A 136 8.14 0.58 5.50
N VAL A 137 8.35 0.87 4.20
CA VAL A 137 7.44 0.43 3.14
C VAL A 137 7.42 -1.10 3.06
N ARG A 138 6.21 -1.66 2.95
CA ARG A 138 5.99 -3.10 2.86
C ARG A 138 5.30 -3.51 1.57
N TRP A 139 4.23 -2.81 1.20
CA TRP A 139 3.41 -3.13 0.04
C TRP A 139 3.62 -2.15 -1.10
N ILE A 140 3.67 -2.69 -2.31
CA ILE A 140 3.76 -1.95 -3.56
C ILE A 140 2.78 -2.52 -4.58
N VAL A 141 2.06 -1.66 -5.28
CA VAL A 141 1.33 -2.03 -6.51
C VAL A 141 2.37 -2.28 -7.59
N ILE A 142 2.40 -3.50 -8.13
CA ILE A 142 3.35 -3.90 -9.18
C ILE A 142 2.72 -3.96 -10.57
N GLY A 143 1.40 -3.85 -10.67
CA GLY A 143 0.67 -3.81 -11.92
C GLY A 143 -0.83 -3.57 -11.73
N VAL A 144 -1.44 -2.91 -12.71
CA VAL A 144 -2.89 -2.84 -12.87
C VAL A 144 -3.33 -4.03 -13.72
N VAL A 145 -4.40 -4.69 -13.32
CA VAL A 145 -4.92 -5.87 -14.02
C VAL A 145 -5.86 -5.40 -15.12
N ASP A 146 -5.53 -5.75 -16.35
CA ASP A 146 -6.39 -5.52 -17.49
C ASP A 146 -7.66 -6.38 -17.40
N GLU A 147 -8.75 -5.87 -17.97
CA GLU A 147 -9.96 -6.66 -18.11
C GLU A 147 -9.71 -7.77 -19.13
N LYS A 148 -10.27 -8.95 -18.86
CA LYS A 148 -10.13 -10.08 -19.76
C LYS A 148 -10.87 -9.77 -21.06
N GLU A 149 -10.16 -9.72 -22.17
CA GLU A 149 -10.80 -9.71 -23.48
C GLU A 149 -11.58 -11.03 -23.66
N PRO A 150 -12.86 -10.99 -24.07
CA PRO A 150 -13.60 -12.20 -24.38
C PRO A 150 -12.85 -13.02 -25.45
N ASN A 151 -12.65 -14.31 -25.19
CA ASN A 151 -12.07 -15.30 -26.11
C ASN A 151 -10.55 -15.24 -26.37
N VAL A 152 -9.77 -14.54 -25.53
CA VAL A 152 -8.31 -14.70 -25.52
C VAL A 152 -7.92 -15.74 -24.45
N PRO A 153 -7.30 -16.88 -24.81
CA PRO A 153 -6.78 -17.83 -23.83
C PRO A 153 -5.58 -17.22 -23.10
N VAL A 154 -5.53 -17.42 -21.78
CA VAL A 154 -4.41 -17.06 -20.90
C VAL A 154 -3.64 -18.30 -20.48
#